data_AF-A0A197K259-F1
#
_entry.id   AF-A0A197K259-F1
#
_cell.length_a   1.000
_cell.length_b   1.000
_cell.length_c   1.000
_cell.angle_alpha   90.00
_cell.angle_beta   90.00
_cell.angle_gamma   90.00
#
_symmetry.space_group_name_H-M   'P 1'
#
loop_
_entity.id
_entity.type
_entity.pdbx_description
1 polymer ?
#
loop_
_entity_poly.entity_id
_entity_poly.type
_entity_poly.pdbx_seq_one_letter_code
_entity_poly.pdbx_strand_id
1 'polypeptide(L)'
;VDIFCVGCANKAFGTALVCPACETSLTQQDDVVFVDFNPSQEYRSSILSGLRPEVIMEICTRAISFWTYQTSQEAKYQEMSQKTLEDKLGQLERQLQRMTRE
;
A
#
# COMPACT_ATOMS: atom_id res chain seq x y z
N VAL A 1 5.98 -2.16 -8.27
CA VAL A 1 4.82 -1.26 -8.42
C VAL A 1 4.46 -0.81 -7.02
N ASP A 2 4.63 0.47 -6.76
CA ASP A 2 4.31 1.07 -5.47
C ASP A 2 2.98 1.83 -5.60
N ILE A 3 2.08 1.61 -4.65
CA ILE A 3 0.73 2.20 -4.69
C ILE A 3 0.60 3.21 -3.56
N PHE A 4 0.12 4.40 -3.91
CA PHE A 4 -0.13 5.49 -2.98
C PHE A 4 -1.58 5.94 -3.09
N CYS A 5 -2.19 6.33 -1.97
CA CYS A 5 -3.46 7.04 -2.05
C CYS A 5 -3.26 8.41 -2.70
N VAL A 6 -4.31 8.95 -3.32
CA VAL A 6 -4.26 10.24 -4.04
C VAL A 6 -3.72 11.36 -3.15
N GLY A 7 -4.10 11.39 -1.86
CA GLY A 7 -3.61 12.38 -0.91
C GLY A 7 -2.08 12.30 -0.67
N CYS A 8 -1.53 11.09 -0.56
CA CYS A 8 -0.08 10.90 -0.41
C CYS A 8 0.67 11.18 -1.71
N ALA A 9 0.13 10.71 -2.85
CA ALA A 9 0.69 10.96 -4.18
C ALA A 9 0.79 12.46 -4.46
N ASN A 10 -0.29 13.22 -4.21
CA ASN A 10 -0.30 14.67 -4.44
C ASN A 10 0.74 15.42 -3.59
N LYS A 11 0.98 14.96 -2.35
CA LYS A 11 2.00 15.56 -1.48
C LYS A 11 3.42 15.24 -1.96
N ALA A 12 3.67 13.97 -2.30
CA ALA A 12 5.01 13.52 -2.71
C ALA A 12 5.39 14.09 -4.09
N PHE A 13 4.53 13.90 -5.08
CA PHE A 13 4.81 14.26 -6.47
C PHE A 13 4.63 15.75 -6.78
N GLY A 14 3.96 16.50 -5.89
CA GLY A 14 3.98 17.96 -5.92
C GLY A 14 5.34 18.56 -5.52
N THR A 15 6.20 17.78 -4.86
CA THR A 15 7.54 18.20 -4.44
C THR A 15 8.61 17.74 -5.42
N ALA A 16 8.60 16.46 -5.80
CA ALA A 16 9.54 15.87 -6.74
C ALA A 16 8.94 14.63 -7.43
N LEU A 17 9.31 14.42 -8.70
CA LEU A 17 8.95 13.21 -9.45
C LEU A 17 9.90 12.05 -9.10
N VAL A 18 9.84 11.63 -7.84
CA VAL A 18 10.63 10.52 -7.28
C VAL A 18 9.70 9.65 -6.45
N CYS A 19 9.77 8.33 -6.63
CA CYS A 19 8.97 7.40 -5.83
C CYS A 19 9.37 7.50 -4.35
N PRO A 20 8.43 7.78 -3.42
CA PRO A 20 8.75 7.90 -2.01
C PRO A 20 9.03 6.55 -1.32
N ALA A 21 8.78 5.42 -2.00
CA ALA A 21 9.04 4.08 -1.46
C ALA A 21 10.40 3.51 -1.89
N CYS A 22 10.80 3.73 -3.14
CA CYS A 22 12.01 3.11 -3.74
C CYS A 22 12.99 4.10 -4.36
N GLU A 23 12.73 5.41 -4.22
CA GLU A 23 13.61 6.51 -4.68
C GLU A 23 13.87 6.53 -6.19
N THR A 24 13.11 5.76 -6.97
CA THR A 24 13.22 5.74 -8.43
C THR A 24 12.72 7.05 -9.02
N SER A 25 13.45 7.62 -9.99
CA SER A 25 13.04 8.82 -10.70
C SER A 25 11.90 8.50 -11.69
N LEU A 26 10.82 9.27 -11.63
CA LEU A 26 9.57 9.05 -12.36
C LEU A 26 9.39 10.11 -13.47
N THR A 27 10.25 10.07 -14.48
CA THR A 27 10.33 11.11 -15.53
C THR A 27 9.57 10.79 -16.80
N GLN A 28 9.15 9.53 -16.98
CA GLN A 28 8.42 9.08 -18.15
C GLN A 28 6.92 9.26 -17.96
N GLN A 29 6.20 9.39 -19.08
CA GLN A 29 4.76 9.64 -19.10
C GLN A 29 3.94 8.57 -18.36
N ASP A 30 4.40 7.31 -18.38
CA ASP A 30 3.70 6.17 -17.78
C ASP A 30 4.27 5.76 -16.41
N ASP A 31 5.21 6.53 -15.84
CA ASP A 31 5.79 6.24 -14.52
C ASP A 31 4.79 6.47 -13.38
N VAL A 32 3.78 7.32 -13.61
CA VAL A 32 2.71 7.62 -12.66
C VAL A 32 1.36 7.47 -13.35
N VAL A 33 0.56 6.51 -12.87
CA VAL A 33 -0.78 6.25 -13.40
C VAL A 33 -1.82 6.33 -12.29
N PHE A 34 -2.97 6.92 -12.61
CA PHE A 34 -4.15 6.85 -11.75
C PHE A 34 -4.90 5.56 -12.04
N VAL A 35 -5.20 4.82 -10.99
CA VAL A 35 -5.93 3.55 -11.08
C VAL A 35 -7.14 3.60 -10.16
N ASP A 36 -8.30 3.29 -10.71
CA ASP A 36 -9.50 2.99 -9.93
C ASP A 36 -9.48 1.51 -9.51
N PHE A 37 -9.52 1.26 -8.20
CA PHE A 37 -9.53 -0.10 -7.65
C PHE A 37 -10.93 -0.73 -7.65
N ASN A 38 -11.99 0.03 -7.94
CA ASN A 38 -13.34 -0.49 -8.03
C ASN A 38 -14.04 -0.07 -9.33
N PRO A 39 -13.49 -0.46 -10.50
CA PRO A 39 -14.10 -0.12 -11.78
C PRO A 39 -15.46 -0.81 -11.95
N SER A 40 -16.32 -0.28 -12.81
CA SER A 40 -17.65 -0.86 -13.10
C SER A 40 -17.54 -2.26 -13.74
N GLN A 41 -18.63 -3.04 -13.68
CA GLN A 41 -18.64 -4.37 -14.31
C GLN A 41 -18.47 -4.28 -15.83
N GLU A 42 -19.07 -3.28 -16.46
CA GLU A 42 -18.98 -3.03 -17.89
C GLU A 42 -17.54 -2.73 -18.30
N TYR A 43 -16.82 -1.92 -17.51
CA TYR A 43 -15.39 -1.66 -17.74
C TYR A 43 -14.56 -2.94 -17.60
N ARG A 44 -14.80 -3.74 -16.56
CA ARG A 44 -14.12 -5.04 -16.36
C ARG A 44 -14.35 -5.98 -17.55
N SER A 45 -15.59 -6.09 -18.03
CA SER A 45 -15.89 -6.89 -19.22
C SER A 45 -15.23 -6.33 -20.47
N SER A 46 -15.18 -5.00 -20.62
CA SER A 46 -14.57 -4.34 -21.78
C SER A 46 -13.07 -4.59 -21.87
N ILE A 47 -12.33 -4.53 -20.76
CA ILE A 47 -10.87 -4.76 -20.78
C ILE A 47 -10.50 -6.23 -20.99
N LEU A 48 -11.39 -7.16 -20.63
CA LEU A 48 -11.17 -8.59 -20.82
C LEU A 48 -11.59 -9.08 -22.21
N SER A 49 -12.51 -8.38 -22.87
CA SER A 49 -13.03 -8.76 -24.17
C SER A 49 -11.94 -8.70 -25.24
N GLY A 50 -11.74 -9.82 -25.95
CA GLY A 50 -10.72 -9.94 -26.99
C GLY A 50 -9.34 -10.40 -26.49
N LEU A 51 -9.14 -10.53 -25.18
CA LEU A 51 -7.94 -11.14 -24.63
C LEU A 51 -8.00 -12.67 -24.78
N ARG A 52 -6.84 -13.28 -25.05
CA ARG A 52 -6.70 -14.73 -25.07
C ARG A 52 -6.74 -15.28 -23.63
N PRO A 53 -7.24 -16.51 -23.41
CA PRO A 53 -7.28 -17.12 -22.09
C PRO A 53 -5.93 -17.11 -21.35
N GLU A 54 -4.83 -17.31 -22.06
CA GLU A 54 -3.48 -17.34 -21.46
C GLU A 54 -3.10 -15.98 -20.88
N VAL A 55 -3.47 -14.88 -21.56
CA VAL A 55 -3.20 -13.51 -21.09
C VAL A 55 -4.04 -13.20 -19.85
N ILE A 56 -5.31 -13.62 -19.85
CA ILE A 56 -6.20 -13.44 -18.68
C ILE A 56 -5.63 -14.18 -17.47
N MET A 57 -5.16 -15.42 -17.66
CA MET A 57 -4.55 -16.19 -16.58
C MET A 57 -3.26 -15.53 -16.06
N GLU A 58 -2.41 -14.99 -16.94
CA GLU A 58 -1.22 -14.23 -16.53
C GLU A 58 -1.59 -13.02 -15.69
N ILE A 59 -2.59 -12.23 -16.10
CA ILE A 59 -3.11 -11.07 -15.36
C ILE A 59 -3.58 -11.51 -13.96
N CYS A 60 -4.39 -12.58 -13.89
CA CYS A 60 -4.89 -13.11 -12.62
C CYS A 60 -3.73 -13.54 -11.70
N THR A 61 -2.75 -14.28 -12.21
CA THR A 61 -1.59 -14.71 -11.42
C THR A 61 -0.83 -13.51 -10.86
N ARG A 62 -0.53 -12.50 -11.69
CA ARG A 62 0.19 -11.29 -11.26
C ARG A 62 -0.60 -10.49 -10.22
N ALA A 63 -1.91 -10.34 -10.42
CA ALA A 63 -2.79 -9.66 -9.47
C ALA A 63 -2.85 -10.37 -8.11
N ILE A 64 -3.00 -11.70 -8.11
CA ILE A 64 -3.03 -12.49 -6.88
C ILE A 64 -1.68 -12.40 -6.16
N SER A 65 -0.56 -12.58 -6.87
CA SER A 65 0.78 -12.45 -6.26
C SER A 65 0.99 -11.08 -5.62
N PHE A 66 0.56 -10.01 -6.29
CA PHE A 66 0.63 -8.65 -5.75
C PHE A 66 -0.24 -8.49 -4.50
N TRP A 67 -1.49 -8.96 -4.55
CA TRP A 67 -2.40 -8.91 -3.39
C TRP A 67 -1.82 -9.68 -2.19
N THR A 68 -1.31 -10.90 -2.40
CA THR A 68 -0.67 -11.69 -1.35
C THR A 68 0.53 -10.96 -0.73
N TYR A 69 1.37 -10.34 -1.56
CA TYR A 69 2.47 -9.52 -1.07
C TYR A 69 1.96 -8.35 -0.22
N GLN A 70 0.96 -7.61 -0.71
CA GLN A 70 0.38 -6.47 0.00
C GLN A 70 -0.19 -6.87 1.36
N THR A 71 -0.99 -7.94 1.43
CA THR A 71 -1.55 -8.47 2.68
C THR A 71 -0.45 -8.90 3.66
N SER A 72 0.64 -9.50 3.17
CA SER A 72 1.78 -9.86 4.02
C SER A 72 2.48 -8.62 4.60
N GLN A 73 2.67 -7.57 3.79
CA GLN A 73 3.26 -6.31 4.28
C GLN A 73 2.36 -5.63 5.30
N GLU A 74 1.04 -5.63 5.08
CA GLU A 74 0.07 -5.06 6.01
C GLU A 74 0.10 -5.78 7.36
N ALA A 75 0.14 -7.11 7.37
CA ALA A 75 0.23 -7.90 8.61
C ALA A 75 1.50 -7.54 9.42
N LYS A 76 2.65 -7.43 8.75
CA LYS A 76 3.91 -7.02 9.39
C LYS A 76 3.84 -5.61 9.97
N TYR A 77 3.23 -4.68 9.22
CA TYR A 77 3.04 -3.31 9.70
C TYR A 77 2.14 -3.27 10.94
N GLN A 78 1.04 -4.02 10.93
CA GLN A 78 0.13 -4.12 12.07
C GLN A 78 0.83 -4.70 13.30
N GLU A 79 1.64 -5.76 13.15
CA GLU A 79 2.45 -6.35 14.23
C GLU A 79 3.43 -5.32 14.83
N MET A 80 4.15 -4.58 13.98
CA MET A 80 5.06 -3.53 14.43
C MET A 80 4.33 -2.40 15.18
N SER A 81 3.16 -1.99 14.67
CA SER A 81 2.34 -0.97 15.32
C SER A 81 1.81 -1.46 16.67
N GLN A 82 1.40 -2.73 16.76
CA GLN A 82 0.96 -3.36 18.01
C GLN A 82 2.09 -3.34 19.05
N LYS A 83 3.28 -3.82 18.68
CA LYS A 83 4.45 -3.81 19.57
C LYS A 83 4.77 -2.39 20.06
N THR A 84 4.70 -1.40 19.18
CA THR A 84 4.92 0.00 19.54
C THR A 84 3.89 0.51 20.56
N LEU A 85 2.64 0.07 20.46
CA LEU A 85 1.58 0.41 21.41
C LEU A 85 1.79 -0.30 22.76
N GLU A 86 2.17 -1.58 22.75
CA GLU A 86 2.48 -2.34 23.96
C GLU A 86 3.66 -1.72 24.72
N ASP A 87 4.72 -1.32 24.02
CA ASP A 87 5.87 -0.63 24.63
C ASP A 87 5.45 0.68 25.31
N LYS A 88 4.58 1.48 24.65
CA LYS A 88 4.05 2.73 25.20
C LYS A 88 3.16 2.48 26.41
N LEU A 89 2.30 1.46 26.37
CA LEU A 89 1.45 1.08 27.51
C LEU A 89 2.31 0.69 28.71
N GLY A 90 3.32 -0.17 28.52
CA GLY A 90 4.23 -0.55 29.58
C GLY A 90 5.04 0.63 30.14
N GLN A 91 5.38 1.64 29.31
CA GLN A 91 6.00 2.88 29.79
C GLN A 91 5.05 3.69 30.68
N LEU A 92 3.81 3.87 30.25
CA LEU A 92 2.78 4.61 31.01
C LEU A 92 2.44 3.91 32.33
N GLU A 93 2.31 2.59 32.34
CA GLU A 93 2.09 1.81 33.56
C GLU A 93 3.23 2.00 34.56
N ARG A 94 4.48 1.99 34.10
CA ARG A 94 5.65 2.26 34.95
C ARG A 94 5.64 3.70 35.49
N GLN A 95 5.23 4.68 34.69
CA GLN A 95 5.11 6.07 35.15
C GLN A 95 4.02 6.22 36.20
N LEU A 96 2.86 5.58 35.99
CA LEU A 96 1.76 5.57 36.95
C LEU A 96 2.21 4.95 38.29
N GLN A 97 2.83 3.78 38.25
CA GLN A 97 3.34 3.10 39.45
C GLN A 97 4.37 3.94 40.22
N ARG A 98 5.15 4.79 39.55
CA ARG A 98 6.08 5.72 40.22
C ARG A 98 5.31 6.81 40.96
N MET A 99 4.34 7.44 40.30
CA MET A 99 3.53 8.51 40.91
C MET A 99 2.66 8.03 42.08
N THR A 100 2.18 6.78 42.05
CA THR A 100 1.37 6.24 43.16
C THR A 100 2.21 5.77 44.36
N ARG A 101 3.55 5.71 44.22
CA ARG A 101 4.48 5.35 45.30
C ARG A 101 5.05 6.56 46.04
N GLU A 102 4.78 7.76 45.55
CA GLU A 102 5.02 9.05 46.21
C GLU A 102 3.76 9.50 46.95
#